data_AF-A0A7J3WH09-F1
#
_entry.id   AF-A0A7J3WH09-F1
#
_cell.length_a   1.000
_cell.length_b   1.000
_cell.length_c   1.000
_cell.angle_alpha   90.00
_cell.angle_beta   90.00
_cell.angle_gamma   90.00
#
_symmetry.space_group_name_H-M   'P 1'
#
loop_
_entity.id
_entity.type
_entity.pdbx_description
1 polymer ?
#
loop_
_entity_poly.entity_id
_entity_poly.type
_entity_poly.pdbx_seq_one_letter_code
_entity_poly.pdbx_strand_id
1 'polypeptide(L)'
;MSYDKLSSTLEDQIPECEVELREDYLAYAMRRWRVNPKETAARLASLRVVDILRCEPVGEPLIGEIAYEERVLQDPSRSTAGILYEGYLFQSFLHSLIPVEERRYGLLHTVLTSRLLVTKEEGEGRAHARTIMLGNPAIISTTGLVEAPALPPEVYMRLWLLSSPDVQRLAVEEERRRLGDMVLSYDDERMTSVVVGYVLQAVFYYLFGEAFCTDPSCRLYNSHTHEELIRAQIKSGGLCHRHQSLLRGLG
;
A
#
# COMPACT_ATOMS: atom_id res chain seq x y z
N MET A 1 -9.43 9.95 5.47
CA MET A 1 -8.46 9.36 6.43
C MET A 1 -8.03 10.41 7.44
N SER A 2 -7.88 10.06 8.71
CA SER A 2 -7.42 10.98 9.77
C SER A 2 -5.99 10.64 10.18
N TYR A 3 -5.03 11.49 9.81
CA TYR A 3 -3.61 11.28 10.13
C TYR A 3 -3.33 11.47 11.62
N ASP A 4 -3.98 12.42 12.28
CA ASP A 4 -3.85 12.64 13.73
C ASP A 4 -4.24 11.39 14.52
N LYS A 5 -5.38 10.77 14.16
CA LYS A 5 -5.82 9.50 14.76
C LYS A 5 -4.84 8.36 14.50
N LEU A 6 -4.24 8.32 13.31
CA LEU A 6 -3.22 7.33 12.97
C LEU A 6 -2.00 7.48 13.89
N SER A 7 -1.49 8.71 14.06
CA SER A 7 -0.34 9.01 14.92
C SER A 7 -0.62 8.64 16.36
N SER A 8 -1.72 9.15 16.94
CA SER A 8 -2.04 8.91 18.34
C SER A 8 -2.25 7.42 18.63
N THR A 9 -2.87 6.69 17.70
CA THR A 9 -3.09 5.23 17.87
C THR A 9 -1.77 4.44 17.85
N LEU A 10 -0.77 4.89 17.10
CA LEU A 10 0.53 4.23 17.04
C LEU A 10 1.35 4.51 18.31
N GLU A 11 1.36 5.76 18.77
CA GLU A 11 2.02 6.16 20.02
C GLU A 11 1.39 5.45 21.24
N ASP A 12 0.07 5.30 21.26
CA ASP A 12 -0.64 4.55 22.31
C ASP A 12 -0.27 3.05 22.32
N GLN A 13 -0.01 2.46 21.15
CA GLN A 13 0.31 1.04 21.02
C GLN A 13 1.80 0.73 21.22
N ILE A 14 2.67 1.69 20.92
CA ILE A 14 4.13 1.57 21.04
C ILE A 14 4.66 2.84 21.71
N PRO A 15 4.58 2.95 23.05
CA PRO A 15 4.97 4.16 23.77
C PRO A 15 6.44 4.56 23.59
N GLU A 16 7.30 3.62 23.22
CA GLU A 16 8.72 3.84 22.94
C GLU A 16 8.98 4.45 21.55
N CYS A 17 7.94 4.58 20.71
CA CYS A 17 8.04 5.11 19.35
C CYS A 17 7.59 6.58 19.30
N GLU A 18 8.41 7.42 18.66
CA GLU A 18 8.02 8.78 18.28
C GLU A 18 7.51 8.79 16.84
N VAL A 19 6.31 9.33 16.61
CA VAL A 19 5.70 9.38 15.27
C VAL A 19 5.78 10.79 14.70
N GLU A 20 6.63 10.97 13.67
CA GLU A 20 6.69 12.22 12.91
C GLU A 20 5.77 12.14 11.68
N LEU A 21 4.63 12.85 11.71
CA LEU A 21 3.80 13.02 10.53
C LEU A 21 4.41 14.03 9.56
N ARG A 22 4.64 13.58 8.33
CA ARG A 22 5.05 14.41 7.20
C ARG A 22 3.93 14.47 6.17
N GLU A 23 4.01 15.45 5.29
CA GLU A 23 3.17 15.55 4.11
C GLU A 23 3.47 14.45 3.08
N ASP A 24 2.87 14.54 1.88
CA ASP A 24 3.15 13.63 0.77
C ASP A 24 4.66 13.43 0.57
N TYR A 25 5.07 12.16 0.48
CA TYR A 25 6.48 11.77 0.47
C TYR A 25 7.27 12.43 -0.67
N LEU A 26 6.70 12.48 -1.88
CA LEU A 26 7.38 13.04 -3.04
C LEU A 26 7.41 14.56 -2.95
N ALA A 27 6.33 15.20 -2.48
CA ALA A 27 6.32 16.64 -2.20
C ALA A 27 7.35 17.03 -1.12
N TYR A 28 7.47 16.22 -0.06
CA TYR A 28 8.46 16.40 0.99
C TYR A 28 9.89 16.25 0.43
N ALA A 29 10.14 15.19 -0.33
CA ALA A 29 11.43 14.92 -0.95
C ALA A 29 11.88 16.07 -1.88
N MET A 30 10.98 16.61 -2.70
CA MET A 30 11.30 17.74 -3.59
C MET A 30 11.62 19.01 -2.80
N ARG A 31 10.88 19.30 -1.73
CA ARG A 31 11.07 20.55 -0.97
C ARG A 31 12.24 20.48 -0.01
N ARG A 32 12.35 19.40 0.76
CA ARG A 32 13.29 19.26 1.87
C ARG A 32 14.58 18.57 1.44
N TRP A 33 14.48 17.51 0.65
CA TRP A 33 15.65 16.78 0.14
C TRP A 33 16.12 17.31 -1.23
N ARG A 34 15.43 18.31 -1.80
CA ARG A 34 15.77 18.98 -3.08
C ARG A 34 15.85 18.03 -4.27
N VAL A 35 15.03 16.98 -4.25
CA VAL A 35 14.93 16.02 -5.36
C VAL A 35 14.35 16.70 -6.61
N ASN A 36 14.93 16.41 -7.77
CA ASN A 36 14.49 17.00 -9.04
C ASN A 36 13.12 16.44 -9.48
N PRO A 37 12.08 17.28 -9.63
CA PRO A 37 10.74 16.81 -10.00
C PRO A 37 10.66 16.19 -11.40
N LYS A 38 11.44 16.69 -12.37
CA LYS A 38 11.41 16.17 -13.75
C LYS A 38 12.04 14.80 -13.85
N GLU A 39 13.19 14.62 -13.22
CA GLU A 39 13.86 13.31 -13.14
C GLU A 39 13.00 12.32 -12.35
N THR A 40 12.34 12.77 -11.28
CA THR A 40 11.39 11.96 -10.51
C THR A 40 10.22 11.51 -11.36
N ALA A 41 9.60 12.41 -12.12
CA ALA A 41 8.49 12.07 -13.02
C ALA A 41 8.91 11.05 -14.09
N ALA A 42 10.06 11.27 -14.74
CA ALA A 42 10.59 10.34 -15.72
C ALA A 42 10.90 8.97 -15.10
N ARG A 43 11.46 8.95 -13.89
CA ARG A 43 11.75 7.71 -13.18
C ARG A 43 10.46 6.99 -12.79
N LEU A 44 9.47 7.65 -12.20
CA LEU A 44 8.18 7.05 -11.87
C LEU A 44 7.50 6.45 -13.10
N ALA A 45 7.50 7.16 -14.23
CA ALA A 45 6.91 6.69 -15.48
C ALA A 45 7.62 5.42 -15.98
N SER A 46 8.96 5.33 -15.85
CA SER A 46 9.72 4.13 -16.23
C SER A 46 9.36 2.88 -15.43
N LEU A 47 8.81 3.04 -14.22
CA LEU A 47 8.46 1.94 -13.32
C LEU A 47 7.07 1.36 -13.55
N ARG A 48 6.29 1.97 -14.46
CA ARG A 48 4.93 1.53 -14.75
C ARG A 48 4.93 0.13 -15.34
N VAL A 49 3.88 -0.63 -15.04
CA VAL A 49 3.64 -1.96 -15.59
C VAL A 49 2.38 -1.90 -16.47
N VAL A 50 2.54 -2.28 -17.74
CA VAL A 50 1.43 -2.35 -18.70
C VAL A 50 0.96 -3.80 -18.90
N ASP A 51 1.91 -4.74 -19.00
CA ASP A 51 1.63 -6.17 -19.10
C ASP A 51 1.76 -6.85 -17.74
N ILE A 52 0.61 -7.18 -17.12
CA ILE A 52 0.55 -7.85 -15.82
C ILE A 52 1.04 -9.31 -15.84
N LEU A 53 1.09 -9.96 -17.00
CA LEU A 53 1.59 -11.32 -17.10
C LEU A 53 3.12 -11.32 -17.04
N ARG A 54 3.75 -10.33 -17.65
CA ARG A 54 5.21 -10.15 -17.58
C ARG A 54 5.64 -9.47 -16.29
N CYS A 55 4.88 -8.49 -15.82
CA CYS A 55 5.22 -7.63 -14.68
C CYS A 55 6.55 -6.89 -14.85
N GLU A 56 6.89 -6.56 -16.10
CA GLU A 56 8.11 -5.82 -16.41
C GLU A 56 7.82 -4.31 -16.39
N PRO A 57 8.73 -3.49 -15.85
CA PRO A 57 8.63 -2.04 -15.94
C PRO A 57 8.77 -1.60 -17.40
N VAL A 58 8.10 -0.51 -17.77
CA VAL A 58 8.20 0.09 -19.12
C VAL A 58 9.65 0.44 -19.48
N GLY A 59 10.46 0.87 -18.52
CA GLY A 59 11.87 1.21 -18.71
C GLY A 59 12.07 2.55 -19.43
N GLU A 60 11.74 2.63 -20.73
CA GLU A 60 11.81 3.87 -21.51
C GLU A 60 10.39 4.45 -21.69
N PRO A 61 9.96 5.38 -20.81
CA PRO A 61 8.59 5.88 -20.85
C PRO A 61 8.36 6.85 -22.01
N LEU A 62 7.12 6.86 -22.51
CA LEU A 62 6.66 7.84 -23.49
C LEU A 62 6.50 9.22 -22.83
N ILE A 63 6.63 10.29 -23.64
CA ILE A 63 6.46 11.68 -23.18
C ILE A 63 5.11 11.88 -22.45
N GLY A 64 4.04 11.24 -22.93
CA GLY A 64 2.73 11.31 -22.30
C GLY A 64 2.67 10.69 -20.91
N GLU A 65 3.48 9.66 -20.65
CA GLU A 65 3.59 8.99 -19.35
C GLU A 65 4.39 9.83 -18.37
N ILE A 66 5.48 10.45 -18.82
CA ILE A 66 6.25 11.41 -18.03
C ILE A 66 5.36 12.61 -17.66
N ALA A 67 4.68 13.19 -18.65
CA ALA A 67 3.78 14.32 -18.43
C ALA A 67 2.61 13.97 -17.49
N TYR A 68 2.17 12.70 -17.48
CA TYR A 68 1.20 12.21 -16.50
C TYR A 68 1.78 12.28 -15.08
N GLU A 69 2.96 11.72 -14.85
CA GLU A 69 3.60 11.77 -13.54
C GLU A 69 3.88 13.22 -13.10
N GLU A 70 4.33 14.10 -14.00
CA GLU A 70 4.51 15.53 -13.68
C GLU A 70 3.22 16.17 -13.14
N ARG A 71 2.06 15.84 -13.75
CA ARG A 71 0.76 16.34 -13.27
C ARG A 71 0.39 15.77 -11.90
N VAL A 72 0.65 14.50 -11.66
CA VAL A 72 0.36 13.84 -10.37
C VAL A 72 1.29 14.35 -9.27
N LEU A 73 2.56 14.62 -9.58
CA LEU A 73 3.51 15.20 -8.65
C LEU A 73 3.14 16.63 -8.23
N GLN A 74 2.57 17.41 -9.16
CA GLN A 74 2.04 18.75 -8.86
C GLN A 74 0.75 18.70 -8.05
N ASP A 75 -0.12 17.73 -8.37
CA ASP A 75 -1.45 17.60 -7.80
C ASP A 75 -1.83 16.12 -7.70
N PRO A 76 -1.63 15.48 -6.54
CA PRO A 76 -1.92 14.07 -6.35
C PRO A 76 -3.38 13.68 -6.63
N SER A 77 -4.32 14.63 -6.60
CA SER A 77 -5.73 14.38 -6.94
C SER A 77 -5.94 14.02 -8.43
N ARG A 78 -4.95 14.30 -9.28
CA ARG A 78 -4.94 13.93 -10.71
C ARG A 78 -4.53 12.49 -10.96
N SER A 79 -4.20 11.74 -9.90
CA SER A 79 -3.96 10.31 -9.99
C SER A 79 -5.18 9.60 -10.59
N THR A 80 -4.94 8.58 -11.41
CA THR A 80 -5.99 7.83 -12.10
C THR A 80 -5.90 6.38 -11.69
N ALA A 81 -7.04 5.77 -11.36
CA ALA A 81 -7.11 4.36 -11.00
C ALA A 81 -6.67 3.48 -12.19
N GLY A 82 -6.05 2.34 -11.88
CA GLY A 82 -5.65 1.32 -12.87
C GLY A 82 -4.24 1.45 -13.43
N ILE A 83 -3.45 2.44 -13.02
CA ILE A 83 -2.02 2.51 -13.34
C ILE A 83 -1.24 1.70 -12.30
N LEU A 84 -0.45 0.76 -12.79
CA LEU A 84 0.34 -0.18 -12.00
C LEU A 84 1.82 0.20 -12.03
N TYR A 85 2.53 -0.08 -10.94
CA TYR A 85 3.97 0.12 -10.82
C TYR A 85 4.62 -1.15 -10.27
N GLU A 86 5.81 -1.47 -10.79
CA GLU A 86 6.61 -2.58 -10.28
C GLU A 86 7.07 -2.25 -8.85
N GLY A 87 6.63 -3.04 -7.88
CA GLY A 87 6.69 -2.72 -6.46
C GLY A 87 8.11 -2.64 -5.90
N TYR A 88 9.00 -3.55 -6.29
CA TYR A 88 10.36 -3.59 -5.74
C TYR A 88 11.22 -2.44 -6.27
N LEU A 89 11.13 -2.15 -7.57
CA LEU A 89 11.81 -1.02 -8.20
C LEU A 89 11.24 0.31 -7.72
N PHE A 90 9.93 0.37 -7.48
CA PHE A 90 9.29 1.54 -6.86
C PHE A 90 9.82 1.78 -5.44
N GLN A 91 9.88 0.73 -4.61
CA GLN A 91 10.44 0.84 -3.26
C GLN A 91 11.92 1.24 -3.27
N SER A 92 12.72 0.61 -4.14
CA SER A 92 14.13 0.94 -4.33
C SER A 92 14.32 2.39 -4.76
N PHE A 93 13.47 2.88 -5.66
CA PHE A 93 13.48 4.28 -6.07
C PHE A 93 13.14 5.22 -4.91
N LEU A 94 12.07 4.97 -4.15
CA LEU A 94 11.75 5.83 -3.00
C LEU A 94 12.90 5.83 -1.98
N HIS A 95 13.48 4.67 -1.67
CA HIS A 95 14.64 4.56 -0.79
C HIS A 95 15.82 5.41 -1.27
N SER A 96 16.09 5.46 -2.58
CA SER A 96 17.21 6.22 -3.12
C SER A 96 17.06 7.74 -2.94
N LEU A 97 15.83 8.23 -2.74
CA LEU A 97 15.53 9.64 -2.47
C LEU A 97 15.80 10.07 -1.02
N ILE A 98 15.77 9.13 -0.06
CA ILE A 98 15.98 9.42 1.37
C ILE A 98 17.44 9.86 1.58
N PRO A 99 17.76 10.97 2.24
CA PRO A 99 19.15 11.36 2.53
C PRO A 99 19.86 10.36 3.45
N VAL A 100 21.19 10.28 3.37
CA VAL A 100 21.99 9.34 4.17
C VAL A 100 21.78 9.55 5.67
N GLU A 101 21.56 10.79 6.09
CA GLU A 101 21.32 11.20 7.47
C GLU A 101 20.03 10.60 8.06
N GLU A 102 19.04 10.33 7.19
CA GLU A 102 17.76 9.73 7.54
C GLU A 102 17.71 8.21 7.28
N ARG A 103 18.81 7.61 6.80
CA ARG A 103 18.96 6.16 6.62
C ARG A 103 19.68 5.51 7.82
N ARG A 104 19.31 5.91 9.04
CA ARG A 104 19.92 5.43 10.29
C ARG A 104 19.06 4.38 10.97
N TYR A 105 19.69 3.52 11.77
CA TYR A 105 18.98 2.59 12.66
C TYR A 105 18.11 3.36 13.65
N GLY A 106 16.94 2.80 13.98
CA GLY A 106 15.93 3.44 14.82
C GLY A 106 14.99 4.38 14.06
N LEU A 107 15.14 4.55 12.74
CA LEU A 107 14.23 5.35 11.92
C LEU A 107 13.59 4.49 10.82
N LEU A 108 12.28 4.28 10.93
CA LEU A 108 11.47 3.60 9.93
C LEU A 108 10.65 4.62 9.14
N HIS A 109 10.93 4.74 7.84
CA HIS A 109 10.09 5.51 6.93
C HIS A 109 8.89 4.65 6.51
N THR A 110 7.68 5.18 6.67
CA THR A 110 6.46 4.54 6.14
C THR A 110 5.75 5.50 5.20
N VAL A 111 5.60 5.10 3.94
CA VAL A 111 5.05 5.92 2.86
C VAL A 111 3.63 5.46 2.54
N LEU A 112 2.68 6.39 2.63
CA LEU A 112 1.32 6.18 2.14
C LEU A 112 1.21 6.70 0.72
N THR A 113 0.69 5.90 -0.20
CA THR A 113 0.55 6.31 -1.61
C THR A 113 -0.75 5.81 -2.23
N SER A 114 -1.32 6.57 -3.17
CA SER A 114 -2.47 6.12 -3.97
C SER A 114 -2.07 5.30 -5.20
N ARG A 115 -0.75 5.13 -5.46
CA ARG A 115 -0.25 4.31 -6.56
C ARG A 115 -0.45 2.82 -6.28
N LEU A 116 -0.96 2.08 -7.25
CA LEU A 116 -1.17 0.64 -7.13
C LEU A 116 0.13 -0.11 -7.46
N LEU A 117 0.62 -0.88 -6.50
CA LEU A 117 1.88 -1.61 -6.62
C LEU A 117 1.60 -3.06 -6.98
N VAL A 118 2.43 -3.62 -7.87
CA VAL A 118 2.37 -5.02 -8.25
C VAL A 118 3.74 -5.66 -8.13
N THR A 119 3.77 -6.93 -7.73
CA THR A 119 4.99 -7.75 -7.75
C THR A 119 4.67 -9.07 -8.41
N LYS A 120 5.69 -9.75 -8.92
CA LYS A 120 5.56 -11.10 -9.46
C LYS A 120 6.64 -11.97 -8.85
N GLU A 121 6.23 -13.00 -8.12
CA GLU A 121 7.18 -13.98 -7.59
C GLU A 121 7.68 -14.89 -8.71
N GLU A 122 8.91 -15.39 -8.56
CA GLU A 122 9.48 -16.33 -9.52
C GLU A 122 8.67 -17.63 -9.53
N GLY A 123 8.26 -18.07 -10.72
CA GLY A 123 7.38 -19.24 -10.91
C GLY A 123 5.88 -18.94 -10.83
N GLU A 124 5.47 -17.73 -10.46
CA GLU A 124 4.06 -17.32 -10.58
C GLU A 124 3.72 -16.88 -12.01
N GLY A 125 2.51 -17.24 -12.46
CA GLY A 125 2.06 -16.97 -13.83
C GLY A 125 1.58 -15.53 -14.08
N ARG A 126 1.39 -14.72 -13.04
CA ARG A 126 0.87 -13.35 -13.15
C ARG A 126 1.35 -12.46 -12.00
N ALA A 127 1.35 -11.15 -12.22
CA ALA A 127 1.57 -10.17 -11.18
C ALA A 127 0.44 -10.16 -10.14
N HIS A 128 0.80 -9.87 -8.90
CA HIS A 128 -0.08 -9.72 -7.76
C HIS A 128 -0.05 -8.26 -7.31
N ALA A 129 -1.23 -7.65 -7.22
CA ALA A 129 -1.38 -6.36 -6.56
C ALA A 129 -1.03 -6.51 -5.07
N ARG A 130 -0.34 -5.51 -4.52
CA ARG A 130 0.10 -5.49 -3.13
C ARG A 130 -0.51 -4.33 -2.38
N THR A 131 -0.94 -4.61 -1.16
CA THR A 131 -1.36 -3.60 -0.20
C THR A 131 -0.16 -2.92 0.46
N ILE A 132 0.87 -3.70 0.78
CA ILE A 132 2.06 -3.26 1.49
C ILE A 132 3.32 -3.83 0.85
N MET A 133 4.38 -3.02 0.80
CA MET A 133 5.76 -3.42 0.58
C MET A 133 6.52 -3.25 1.89
N LEU A 134 6.97 -4.33 2.51
CA LEU A 134 7.76 -4.31 3.73
C LEU A 134 9.21 -3.92 3.42
N GLY A 135 9.85 -3.15 4.31
CA GLY A 135 11.21 -2.63 4.12
C GLY A 135 11.38 -1.26 4.78
N ASN A 136 12.44 -0.53 4.41
CA ASN A 136 12.64 0.86 4.82
C ASN A 136 13.04 1.68 3.58
N PRO A 137 12.13 2.44 2.95
CA PRO A 137 10.78 2.72 3.43
C PRO A 137 9.83 1.53 3.27
N ALA A 138 8.94 1.34 4.22
CA ALA A 138 7.73 0.55 4.02
C ALA A 138 6.75 1.38 3.18
N ILE A 139 5.99 0.74 2.29
CA ILE A 139 5.04 1.44 1.41
C ILE A 139 3.68 0.80 1.56
N ILE A 140 2.66 1.60 1.86
CA ILE A 140 1.28 1.17 1.98
C ILE A 140 0.47 1.88 0.89
N SER A 141 -0.12 1.09 -0.01
CA SER A 141 -0.95 1.59 -1.09
C SER A 141 -2.41 1.71 -0.63
N THR A 142 -2.95 2.93 -0.57
CA THR A 142 -4.36 3.16 -0.22
C THR A 142 -5.30 2.63 -1.30
N THR A 143 -4.90 2.70 -2.57
CA THR A 143 -5.60 2.02 -3.68
C THR A 143 -5.44 0.51 -3.56
N GLY A 144 -4.26 0.04 -3.18
CA GLY A 144 -3.98 -1.38 -2.92
C GLY A 144 -4.89 -1.96 -1.84
N LEU A 145 -5.21 -1.22 -0.78
CA LEU A 145 -6.17 -1.66 0.25
C LEU A 145 -7.56 -2.00 -0.32
N VAL A 146 -7.97 -1.33 -1.38
CA VAL A 146 -9.28 -1.52 -2.02
C VAL A 146 -9.18 -2.60 -3.10
N GLU A 147 -8.15 -2.54 -3.95
CA GLU A 147 -8.06 -3.33 -5.18
C GLU A 147 -7.24 -4.62 -5.06
N ALA A 148 -6.30 -4.72 -4.13
CA ALA A 148 -5.42 -5.89 -4.02
C ALA A 148 -6.06 -7.12 -3.35
N PRO A 149 -6.80 -6.99 -2.23
CA PRO A 149 -7.46 -8.14 -1.62
C PRO A 149 -8.55 -8.68 -2.55
N ALA A 150 -8.61 -10.01 -2.68
CA ALA A 150 -9.60 -10.67 -3.51
C ALA A 150 -11.02 -10.44 -2.97
N LEU A 151 -11.97 -10.31 -3.90
CA LEU A 151 -13.40 -10.36 -3.60
C LEU A 151 -13.83 -11.82 -3.35
N PRO A 152 -15.04 -12.04 -2.80
CA PRO A 152 -15.59 -13.40 -2.69
C PRO A 152 -15.64 -14.12 -4.05
N PRO A 153 -15.32 -15.44 -4.11
CA PRO A 153 -15.28 -16.21 -5.36
C PRO A 153 -16.56 -16.10 -6.22
N GLU A 154 -17.72 -15.95 -5.58
CA GLU A 154 -19.03 -15.85 -6.22
C GLU A 154 -19.14 -14.60 -7.11
N VAL A 155 -18.43 -13.52 -6.78
CA VAL A 155 -18.36 -12.32 -7.62
C VAL A 155 -17.71 -12.66 -8.95
N TYR A 156 -16.56 -13.33 -8.93
CA TYR A 156 -15.84 -13.70 -10.15
C TYR A 156 -16.63 -14.68 -11.03
N MET A 157 -17.41 -15.59 -10.42
CA MET A 157 -18.32 -16.47 -11.17
C MET A 157 -19.37 -15.69 -11.96
N ARG A 158 -19.92 -14.61 -11.40
CA ARG A 158 -20.89 -13.74 -12.11
C ARG A 158 -20.22 -12.95 -13.22
N LEU A 159 -19.02 -12.43 -12.98
CA LEU A 159 -18.26 -11.67 -13.98
C LEU A 159 -17.89 -12.51 -15.20
N TRP A 160 -17.64 -13.81 -15.01
CA TRP A 160 -17.32 -14.75 -16.10
C TRP A 160 -18.42 -14.87 -17.16
N LEU A 161 -19.67 -14.52 -16.82
CA LEU A 161 -20.80 -14.54 -17.74
C LEU A 161 -20.87 -13.28 -18.62
N LEU A 162 -20.00 -12.30 -18.39
CA LEU A 162 -19.98 -11.01 -19.08
C LEU A 162 -18.86 -10.97 -20.12
N SER A 163 -19.19 -10.61 -21.36
CA SER A 163 -18.23 -10.67 -22.47
C SER A 163 -17.41 -9.38 -22.69
N SER A 164 -17.77 -8.27 -22.05
CA SER A 164 -17.13 -6.96 -22.26
C SER A 164 -16.36 -6.50 -21.01
N PRO A 165 -15.09 -6.05 -21.13
CA PRO A 165 -14.32 -5.50 -20.03
C PRO A 165 -14.99 -4.31 -19.33
N ASP A 166 -15.62 -3.40 -20.08
CA ASP A 166 -16.30 -2.24 -19.51
C ASP A 166 -17.52 -2.66 -18.67
N VAL A 167 -18.26 -3.67 -19.15
CA VAL A 167 -19.42 -4.22 -18.44
C VAL A 167 -18.95 -4.99 -17.20
N GLN A 168 -17.85 -5.73 -17.28
CA GLN A 168 -17.24 -6.39 -16.13
C GLN A 168 -16.83 -5.37 -15.05
N ARG A 169 -16.23 -4.24 -15.44
CA ARG A 169 -15.85 -3.19 -14.49
C ARG A 169 -17.05 -2.61 -13.76
N LEU A 170 -18.12 -2.27 -14.49
CA LEU A 170 -19.36 -1.78 -13.88
C LEU A 170 -20.00 -2.81 -12.95
N ALA A 171 -19.98 -4.09 -13.33
CA ALA A 171 -20.49 -5.18 -12.50
C ALA A 171 -19.66 -5.38 -11.22
N VAL A 172 -18.32 -5.24 -11.28
CA VAL A 172 -17.46 -5.26 -10.09
C VAL A 172 -17.85 -4.15 -9.12
N GLU A 173 -18.07 -2.93 -9.62
CA GLU A 173 -18.47 -1.80 -8.78
C GLU A 173 -19.84 -2.04 -8.12
N GLU A 174 -20.80 -2.62 -8.85
CA GLU A 174 -22.11 -2.98 -8.29
C GLU A 174 -22.00 -4.07 -7.22
N GLU A 175 -21.21 -5.11 -7.45
CA GLU A 175 -20.98 -6.18 -6.47
C GLU A 175 -20.26 -5.65 -5.22
N ARG A 176 -19.29 -4.74 -5.35
CA ARG A 176 -18.66 -4.07 -4.21
C ARG A 176 -19.70 -3.29 -3.38
N ARG A 177 -20.61 -2.55 -4.02
CA ARG A 177 -21.71 -1.86 -3.32
C ARG A 177 -22.62 -2.85 -2.60
N ARG A 178 -22.93 -3.99 -3.21
CA ARG A 178 -23.75 -5.05 -2.60
C ARG A 178 -23.08 -5.68 -1.38
N LEU A 179 -21.76 -5.87 -1.42
CA LEU A 179 -20.99 -6.43 -0.31
C LEU A 179 -20.89 -5.47 0.88
N GLY A 180 -20.99 -4.16 0.64
CA GLY A 180 -21.03 -3.13 1.68
C GLY A 180 -19.87 -3.27 2.67
N ASP A 181 -20.19 -3.41 3.95
CA ASP A 181 -19.21 -3.47 5.05
C ASP A 181 -18.26 -4.68 4.98
N MET A 182 -18.50 -5.66 4.11
CA MET A 182 -17.60 -6.81 3.92
C MET A 182 -16.37 -6.48 3.08
N VAL A 183 -16.34 -5.34 2.40
CA VAL A 183 -15.21 -4.87 1.59
C VAL A 183 -14.84 -3.44 1.96
N LEU A 184 -13.62 -3.03 1.66
CA LEU A 184 -13.25 -1.61 1.67
C LEU A 184 -13.64 -0.93 0.36
N SER A 185 -14.04 0.32 0.46
CA SER A 185 -14.25 1.23 -0.68
C SER A 185 -13.27 2.41 -0.62
N TYR A 186 -13.17 3.15 -1.72
CA TYR A 186 -12.50 4.45 -1.70
C TYR A 186 -13.22 5.39 -0.71
N ASP A 187 -12.44 6.21 0.00
CA ASP A 187 -12.90 7.15 1.04
C ASP A 187 -13.62 6.52 2.24
N ASP A 188 -13.45 5.21 2.46
CA ASP A 188 -14.01 4.51 3.60
C ASP A 188 -13.44 5.03 4.93
N GLU A 189 -14.30 5.35 5.89
CA GLU A 189 -13.90 5.86 7.21
C GLU A 189 -12.99 4.88 7.97
N ARG A 190 -13.13 3.58 7.68
CA ARG A 190 -12.35 2.50 8.28
C ARG A 190 -10.91 2.45 7.77
N MET A 191 -10.58 3.13 6.66
CA MET A 191 -9.22 3.14 6.08
C MET A 191 -8.17 3.52 7.12
N THR A 192 -8.46 4.49 8.00
CA THR A 192 -7.51 4.91 9.05
C THR A 192 -7.14 3.74 9.96
N SER A 193 -8.12 2.93 10.38
CA SER A 193 -7.87 1.75 11.20
C SER A 193 -7.05 0.70 10.45
N VAL A 194 -7.38 0.47 9.17
CA VAL A 194 -6.66 -0.51 8.38
C VAL A 194 -5.20 -0.09 8.16
N VAL A 195 -4.96 1.18 7.83
CA VAL A 195 -3.61 1.71 7.66
C VAL A 195 -2.79 1.58 8.95
N VAL A 196 -3.37 1.87 10.13
CA VAL A 196 -2.67 1.63 11.41
C VAL A 196 -2.17 0.19 11.51
N GLY A 197 -2.97 -0.80 11.11
CA GLY A 197 -2.55 -2.21 11.14
C GLY A 197 -1.40 -2.52 10.18
N TYR A 198 -1.41 -1.95 8.98
CA TYR A 198 -0.31 -2.09 8.02
C TYR A 198 0.95 -1.33 8.44
N VAL A 199 0.83 -0.19 9.13
CA VAL A 199 1.97 0.49 9.75
C VAL A 199 2.55 -0.39 10.87
N LEU A 200 1.70 -1.01 11.70
CA LEU A 200 2.18 -1.97 12.70
C LEU A 200 2.88 -3.16 12.04
N GLN A 201 2.39 -3.70 10.92
CA GLN A 201 3.11 -4.73 10.17
C GLN A 201 4.51 -4.26 9.74
N ALA A 202 4.63 -3.03 9.23
CA ALA A 202 5.93 -2.44 8.90
C ALA A 202 6.85 -2.32 10.12
N VAL A 203 6.32 -1.89 11.26
CA VAL A 203 7.07 -1.78 12.53
C VAL A 203 7.54 -3.14 13.03
N PHE A 204 6.67 -4.15 13.04
CA PHE A 204 7.04 -5.51 13.45
C PHE A 204 8.08 -6.13 12.53
N TYR A 205 7.97 -5.89 11.22
CA TYR A 205 8.99 -6.32 10.28
C TYR A 205 10.33 -5.62 10.53
N TYR A 206 10.31 -4.31 10.79
CA TYR A 206 11.52 -3.52 11.07
C TYR A 206 12.22 -3.94 12.37
N LEU A 207 11.46 -4.16 13.44
CA LEU A 207 12.01 -4.47 14.76
C LEU A 207 12.36 -5.95 14.94
N PHE A 208 11.53 -6.86 14.43
CA PHE A 208 11.61 -8.29 14.73
C PHE A 208 11.88 -9.16 13.49
N GLY A 209 11.85 -8.60 12.28
CA GLY A 209 11.94 -9.37 11.03
C GLY A 209 10.68 -10.19 10.73
N GLU A 210 9.59 -9.99 11.48
CA GLU A 210 8.33 -10.73 11.28
C GLU A 210 7.50 -10.08 10.19
N ALA A 211 7.35 -10.78 9.05
CA ALA A 211 6.57 -10.26 7.93
C ALA A 211 5.06 -10.27 8.20
N PHE A 212 4.51 -11.43 8.58
CA PHE A 212 3.07 -11.58 8.82
C PHE A 212 2.74 -12.63 9.88
N CYS A 213 1.61 -12.43 10.56
CA CYS A 213 1.02 -13.40 11.46
C CYS A 213 0.15 -14.41 10.69
N THR A 214 0.04 -15.62 11.22
CA THR A 214 -0.85 -16.67 10.72
C THR A 214 -2.19 -16.75 11.47
N ASP A 215 -2.35 -16.02 12.57
CA ASP A 215 -3.61 -15.95 13.33
C ASP A 215 -4.59 -14.99 12.64
N PRO A 216 -5.75 -15.46 12.12
CA PRO A 216 -6.73 -14.62 11.42
C PRO A 216 -7.37 -13.54 12.29
N SER A 217 -7.23 -13.64 13.61
CA SER A 217 -7.70 -12.63 14.56
C SER A 217 -6.59 -11.64 14.93
N CYS A 218 -5.37 -11.80 14.45
CA CYS A 218 -4.30 -10.84 14.70
C CYS A 218 -4.33 -9.74 13.64
N ARG A 219 -4.17 -8.48 14.06
CA ARG A 219 -4.05 -7.34 13.14
C ARG A 219 -2.84 -7.43 12.19
N LEU A 220 -1.87 -8.29 12.49
CA LEU A 220 -0.73 -8.55 11.61
C LEU A 220 -0.95 -9.72 10.64
N TYR A 221 -2.18 -10.25 10.54
CA TYR A 221 -2.51 -11.36 9.63
C TYR A 221 -2.22 -11.05 8.16
N ASN A 222 -1.72 -12.03 7.42
CA ASN A 222 -1.54 -11.93 5.96
C ASN A 222 -2.88 -12.13 5.23
N SER A 223 -3.71 -11.08 5.20
CA SER A 223 -5.01 -11.11 4.53
C SER A 223 -4.84 -11.14 3.00
N HIS A 224 -5.45 -12.13 2.34
CA HIS A 224 -5.51 -12.25 0.88
C HIS A 224 -6.88 -11.86 0.33
N THR A 225 -7.93 -11.94 1.14
CA THR A 225 -9.30 -11.52 0.77
C THR A 225 -9.77 -10.31 1.56
N HIS A 226 -10.78 -9.60 1.03
CA HIS A 226 -11.45 -8.53 1.79
C HIS A 226 -12.06 -9.04 3.10
N GLU A 227 -12.62 -10.24 3.11
CA GLU A 227 -13.19 -10.83 4.33
C GLU A 227 -12.13 -11.00 5.42
N GLU A 228 -10.97 -11.54 5.06
CA GLU A 228 -9.83 -11.70 5.96
C GLU A 228 -9.29 -10.35 6.43
N LEU A 229 -9.21 -9.37 5.54
CA LEU A 229 -8.77 -8.01 5.88
C LEU A 229 -9.72 -7.39 6.90
N ILE A 230 -11.02 -7.39 6.64
CA ILE A 230 -12.03 -6.84 7.54
C ILE A 230 -12.01 -7.58 8.89
N ARG A 231 -11.82 -8.90 8.89
CA ARG A 231 -11.71 -9.69 10.12
C ARG A 231 -10.52 -9.24 10.98
N ALA A 232 -9.32 -9.21 10.40
CA ALA A 232 -8.10 -8.89 11.13
C ALA A 232 -8.04 -7.42 11.56
N GLN A 233 -8.39 -6.50 10.65
CA GLN A 233 -8.15 -5.07 10.81
C GLN A 233 -9.27 -4.32 11.51
N ILE A 234 -10.52 -4.78 11.34
CA ILE A 234 -11.71 -4.08 11.82
C ILE A 234 -12.43 -4.86 12.92
N LYS A 235 -12.78 -6.13 12.67
CA LYS A 235 -13.55 -6.92 13.64
C LYS A 235 -12.73 -7.28 14.87
N SER A 236 -11.49 -7.74 14.67
CA SER A 236 -10.55 -7.95 15.78
C SER A 236 -9.85 -6.65 16.15
N GLY A 237 -9.16 -6.02 15.19
CA GLY A 237 -8.46 -4.75 15.39
C GLY A 237 -7.28 -4.79 16.38
N GLY A 238 -6.99 -5.96 16.96
CA GLY A 238 -5.99 -6.15 18.01
C GLY A 238 -4.86 -7.11 17.62
N LEU A 239 -3.74 -7.01 18.32
CA LEU A 239 -2.63 -7.96 18.22
C LEU A 239 -2.95 -9.24 18.98
N CYS A 240 -2.50 -10.40 18.49
CA CYS A 240 -2.59 -11.64 19.26
C CYS A 240 -1.60 -11.64 20.45
N HIS A 241 -1.80 -12.57 21.39
CA HIS A 241 -1.00 -12.63 22.63
C HIS A 241 0.51 -12.64 22.40
N ARG A 242 0.99 -13.33 21.36
CA ARG A 242 2.42 -13.36 20.99
C ARG A 242 2.93 -11.96 20.65
N HIS A 243 2.26 -11.26 19.75
CA HIS A 243 2.69 -9.93 19.28
C HIS A 243 2.54 -8.86 20.36
N GLN A 244 1.52 -8.95 21.22
CA GLN A 244 1.43 -8.10 22.41
C GLN A 244 2.63 -8.33 23.35
N SER A 245 3.09 -9.58 23.49
CA SER A 245 4.23 -9.90 24.35
C SER A 245 5.55 -9.42 23.76
N LEU A 246 5.70 -9.41 22.43
CA LEU A 246 6.85 -8.81 21.76
C LEU A 246 6.95 -7.31 22.02
N LEU A 247 5.85 -6.56 21.89
CA LEU A 247 5.85 -5.12 22.20
C LEU A 247 6.16 -4.83 23.66
N ARG A 248 5.55 -5.59 24.59
CA ARG A 248 5.85 -5.46 26.03
C ARG A 248 7.31 -5.73 26.39
N GLY A 249 8.06 -6.44 25.55
CA GLY A 249 9.49 -6.71 25.75
C GLY A 249 10.41 -5.58 25.27
N LEU A 250 9.88 -4.50 24.69
CA LEU A 250 10.66 -3.33 24.28
C LEU A 250 10.94 -2.36 25.44
N GLY A 251 10.13 -2.42 26.52
CA GLY A 251 10.30 -1.68 27.77
C GLY A 251 10.79 -2.54 28.93
#